data_AF-A0A6G3MKZ0-F1
#
_entry.id   AF-A0A6G3MKZ0-F1
#
_cell.length_a   1.000
_cell.length_b   1.000
_cell.length_c   1.000
_cell.angle_alpha   90.00
_cell.angle_beta   90.00
_cell.angle_gamma   90.00
#
_symmetry.space_group_name_H-M   'P 1'
#
loop_
_entity.id
_entity.type
_entity.pdbx_description
1 polymer ?
#
loop_
_entity_poly.entity_id
_entity_poly.type
_entity_poly.pdbx_seq_one_letter_code
_entity_poly.pdbx_strand_id
1 'polypeptide(L)'
;IFLWNLNGKYPINSLNGHQGAVKALSWSPHEYGILASGGGSADRCIKFWNTKSHQLIKSIDTQSQVCNLHWSNTDKEIVSTHGFSSNAINLWSYPKMEKLVSLKGHTSRVVYMVIKMEDIILLELFTRWRKNCNWFG
;
A
#
# COMPACT_ATOMS: atom_id res chain seq x y z
N ILE A 1 9.06 -8.62 -8.46
CA ILE A 1 9.20 -8.83 -6.99
C ILE A 1 9.83 -10.20 -6.79
N PHE A 2 10.74 -10.39 -5.84
CA PHE A 2 11.34 -11.71 -5.57
C PHE A 2 10.86 -12.26 -4.22
N LEU A 3 10.58 -13.56 -4.18
CA LEU A 3 10.22 -14.30 -2.97
C LEU A 3 11.44 -15.07 -2.48
N TRP A 4 11.72 -15.00 -1.19
CA TRP A 4 12.91 -15.57 -0.58
C TRP A 4 12.53 -16.51 0.56
N ASN A 5 13.30 -17.60 0.71
CA ASN A 5 13.31 -18.40 1.93
C ASN A 5 14.45 -17.89 2.81
N LEU A 6 14.26 -17.82 4.14
CA LEU A 6 15.28 -17.36 5.09
C LEU A 6 16.61 -18.15 4.97
N ASN A 7 16.52 -19.44 4.64
CA ASN A 7 17.68 -20.32 4.52
C ASN A 7 18.15 -20.51 3.06
N GLY A 8 17.53 -19.84 2.10
CA GLY A 8 17.84 -19.99 0.68
C GLY A 8 18.93 -19.03 0.21
N LYS A 9 19.85 -19.52 -0.65
CA LYS A 9 20.84 -18.66 -1.32
C LYS A 9 20.28 -17.91 -2.53
N TYR A 10 19.16 -18.38 -3.08
CA TYR A 10 18.52 -17.86 -4.28
C TYR A 10 17.03 -17.61 -4.03
N PRO A 11 16.40 -16.67 -4.75
CA PRO A 11 14.96 -16.47 -4.64
C PRO A 11 14.22 -17.73 -5.06
N ILE A 12 13.17 -18.08 -4.32
CA ILE A 12 12.29 -19.22 -4.61
C ILE A 12 11.55 -18.98 -5.91
N ASN A 13 11.07 -17.76 -6.12
CA ASN A 13 10.38 -17.35 -7.33
C ASN A 13 10.38 -15.81 -7.50
N SER A 14 9.91 -15.35 -8.65
CA SER A 14 9.61 -13.96 -8.94
C SER A 14 8.13 -13.76 -9.26
N LEU A 15 7.55 -12.69 -8.74
CA LEU A 15 6.20 -12.22 -9.08
C LEU A 15 6.34 -11.05 -10.06
N ASN A 16 5.96 -11.31 -11.31
CA ASN A 16 6.07 -10.38 -12.43
C ASN A 16 4.68 -9.90 -12.84
N GLY A 17 4.52 -8.62 -13.15
CA GLY A 17 3.24 -8.08 -13.63
C GLY A 17 3.02 -6.60 -13.39
N HIS A 18 3.79 -5.97 -12.49
CA HIS A 18 3.82 -4.50 -12.40
C HIS A 18 4.58 -3.91 -13.59
N GLN A 19 4.05 -2.84 -14.17
CA GLN A 19 4.65 -2.08 -15.28
C GLN A 19 5.51 -0.89 -14.82
N GLY A 20 5.89 -0.87 -13.54
CA GLY A 20 6.63 0.23 -12.93
C GLY A 20 7.32 -0.21 -11.64
N ALA A 21 8.10 0.69 -11.06
CA ALA A 21 8.82 0.42 -9.82
C ALA A 21 7.87 -0.03 -8.69
N VAL A 22 8.25 -1.07 -7.96
CA VAL A 22 7.49 -1.56 -6.80
C VAL A 22 8.24 -1.15 -5.54
N LYS A 23 7.70 -0.16 -4.82
CA LYS A 23 8.20 0.26 -3.51
C LYS A 23 7.30 -0.21 -2.37
N ALA A 24 6.00 -0.28 -2.63
CA ALA A 24 5.00 -0.63 -1.62
C ALA A 24 4.80 -2.15 -1.58
N LEU A 25 5.03 -2.77 -0.43
CA LEU A 25 4.83 -4.20 -0.18
C LEU A 25 4.25 -4.36 1.22
N SER A 26 3.26 -5.23 1.38
CA SER A 26 2.68 -5.54 2.68
C SER A 26 2.06 -6.94 2.69
N TRP A 27 2.47 -7.76 3.66
CA TRP A 27 1.92 -9.10 3.86
C TRP A 27 0.58 -9.01 4.58
N SER A 28 -0.39 -9.84 4.17
CA SER A 28 -1.66 -9.95 4.88
C SER A 28 -1.44 -10.59 6.25
N PRO A 29 -1.93 -10.00 7.35
CA PRO A 29 -1.96 -10.63 8.66
C PRO A 29 -3.12 -11.65 8.77
N HIS A 30 -4.11 -11.57 7.88
CA HIS A 30 -5.34 -12.37 7.94
C HIS A 30 -5.22 -13.71 7.22
N GLU A 31 -4.38 -13.77 6.19
CA GLU A 31 -4.26 -14.94 5.32
C GLU A 31 -2.80 -15.22 4.96
N TYR A 32 -2.28 -16.36 5.45
CA TYR A 32 -0.90 -16.75 5.21
C TYR A 32 -0.61 -16.98 3.72
N GLY A 33 0.41 -16.29 3.22
CA GLY A 33 0.83 -16.37 1.82
C GLY A 33 0.11 -15.38 0.90
N ILE A 34 -0.65 -14.42 1.44
CA ILE A 34 -1.17 -13.29 0.68
C ILE A 34 -0.24 -12.09 0.81
N LEU A 35 0.25 -11.61 -0.33
CA LEU A 35 1.09 -10.41 -0.42
C LEU A 35 0.34 -9.35 -1.23
N ALA A 36 0.29 -8.13 -0.71
CA ALA A 36 -0.11 -6.94 -1.48
C ALA A 36 1.13 -6.17 -1.94
N SER A 37 1.09 -5.65 -3.17
CA SER A 37 2.14 -4.81 -3.73
C SER A 37 1.57 -3.64 -4.53
N GLY A 38 2.26 -2.50 -4.48
CA GLY A 38 1.84 -1.27 -5.14
C GLY A 38 2.86 -0.79 -6.17
N GLY A 39 2.37 -0.49 -7.38
CA GLY A 39 3.20 -0.04 -8.49
C GLY A 39 3.33 1.49 -8.58
N GLY A 40 4.47 1.92 -9.13
CA GLY A 40 4.82 3.32 -9.38
C GLY A 40 3.97 4.00 -10.46
N SER A 41 4.36 5.20 -10.88
CA SER A 41 3.56 6.05 -11.80
C SER A 41 3.19 5.42 -13.14
N ALA A 42 4.01 4.50 -13.65
CA ALA A 42 3.75 3.79 -14.91
C ALA A 42 2.79 2.60 -14.76
N ASP A 43 2.53 2.14 -13.52
CA ASP A 43 1.69 0.97 -13.25
C ASP A 43 0.42 1.32 -12.45
N ARG A 44 0.57 2.07 -11.35
CA ARG A 44 -0.53 2.60 -10.51
C ARG A 44 -1.48 1.54 -9.94
N CYS A 45 -1.11 0.27 -10.00
CA CYS A 45 -1.96 -0.81 -9.51
C CYS A 45 -1.57 -1.23 -8.08
N ILE A 46 -2.56 -1.63 -7.30
CA ILE A 46 -2.38 -2.55 -6.17
C ILE A 46 -2.64 -3.96 -6.68
N LYS A 47 -1.68 -4.86 -6.50
CA LYS A 47 -1.77 -6.27 -6.89
C LYS A 47 -1.70 -7.16 -5.67
N PHE A 48 -2.49 -8.23 -5.68
CA PHE A 48 -2.53 -9.26 -4.64
C PHE A 48 -2.00 -10.56 -5.20
N TRP A 49 -1.12 -11.22 -4.47
CA TRP A 49 -0.45 -12.43 -4.91
C TRP A 49 -0.66 -13.54 -3.90
N ASN A 50 -0.90 -14.75 -4.42
CA ASN A 50 -0.77 -15.96 -3.64
C ASN A 50 0.69 -16.41 -3.77
N THR A 51 1.46 -16.35 -2.68
CA THR A 51 2.88 -16.67 -2.69
C THR A 51 3.16 -18.16 -2.56
N LYS A 52 2.15 -19.01 -2.34
CA LYS A 52 2.27 -20.47 -2.41
C LYS A 52 2.14 -20.97 -3.85
N SER A 53 1.14 -20.46 -4.58
CA SER A 53 0.95 -20.79 -6.00
C SER A 53 1.73 -19.89 -6.94
N HIS A 54 2.30 -18.80 -6.43
CA HIS A 54 3.02 -17.76 -7.20
C HIS A 54 2.15 -17.04 -8.24
N GLN A 55 0.84 -17.00 -8.03
CA GLN A 55 -0.12 -16.42 -8.97
C GLN A 55 -0.64 -15.05 -8.52
N LEU A 56 -0.92 -14.20 -9.50
CA LEU A 56 -1.70 -12.98 -9.30
C LEU A 56 -3.15 -13.34 -9.00
N ILE A 57 -3.68 -12.85 -7.90
CA ILE A 57 -5.08 -13.04 -7.48
C ILE A 57 -5.95 -11.91 -8.03
N LYS A 58 -5.52 -10.66 -7.83
CA LYS A 58 -6.31 -9.47 -8.15
C LYS A 58 -5.40 -8.29 -8.47
N SER A 59 -5.83 -7.42 -9.37
CA SER A 59 -5.15 -6.17 -9.73
C SER A 59 -6.16 -5.03 -9.77
N ILE A 60 -5.89 -3.95 -9.06
CA ILE A 60 -6.78 -2.79 -8.93
C ILE A 60 -6.01 -1.55 -9.36
N ASP A 61 -6.48 -0.85 -10.40
CA ASP A 61 -5.92 0.45 -10.77
C ASP A 61 -6.37 1.51 -9.75
N THR A 62 -5.39 2.11 -9.07
CA THR A 62 -5.65 3.17 -8.08
C THR A 62 -5.67 4.57 -8.69
N GLN A 63 -5.40 4.68 -10.00
CA GLN A 63 -5.31 5.91 -10.77
C GLN A 63 -4.19 6.86 -10.35
N SER A 64 -3.28 6.42 -9.47
CA SER A 64 -2.16 7.21 -8.97
C SER A 64 -0.98 6.33 -8.56
N GLN A 65 0.24 6.87 -8.60
CA GLN A 65 1.43 6.17 -8.10
C GLN A 65 1.19 5.67 -6.66
N VAL A 66 1.41 4.37 -6.39
CA VAL A 66 1.33 3.83 -5.04
C VAL A 66 2.70 3.92 -4.38
N CYS A 67 2.77 4.67 -3.28
CA CYS A 67 4.02 4.95 -2.56
C CYS A 67 4.24 3.99 -1.39
N ASN A 68 3.19 3.69 -0.62
CA ASN A 68 3.22 2.74 0.50
C ASN A 68 1.91 1.94 0.58
N LEU A 69 1.98 0.78 1.25
CA LEU A 69 0.85 -0.09 1.56
C LEU A 69 0.96 -0.59 3.00
N HIS A 70 -0.18 -0.73 3.67
CA HIS A 70 -0.27 -1.37 4.96
C HIS A 70 -1.60 -2.09 5.12
N TRP A 71 -1.55 -3.34 5.56
CA TRP A 71 -2.71 -4.09 5.99
C TRP A 71 -3.06 -3.76 7.43
N SER A 72 -4.35 -3.52 7.70
CA SER A 72 -4.83 -3.49 9.08
C SER A 72 -4.64 -4.88 9.73
N ASN A 73 -4.17 -4.91 10.97
CA ASN A 73 -4.01 -6.14 11.76
C ASN A 73 -5.32 -6.60 12.38
N THR A 74 -6.30 -5.71 12.53
CA THR A 74 -7.60 -5.95 13.19
C THR A 74 -8.72 -6.12 12.17
N ASP A 75 -8.71 -5.27 11.14
CA ASP A 75 -9.79 -5.18 10.16
C ASP A 75 -9.34 -5.70 8.80
N LYS A 76 -10.30 -6.14 7.99
CA LYS A 76 -10.02 -6.56 6.61
C LYS A 76 -9.93 -5.35 5.69
N GLU A 77 -8.91 -4.53 5.93
CA GLU A 77 -8.71 -3.25 5.26
C GLU A 77 -7.24 -3.01 4.91
N ILE A 78 -7.03 -2.16 3.92
CA ILE A 78 -5.69 -1.79 3.45
C ILE A 78 -5.63 -0.27 3.32
N VAL A 79 -4.56 0.30 3.84
CA VAL A 79 -4.19 1.71 3.62
C VAL A 79 -3.17 1.79 2.50
N SER A 80 -3.35 2.70 1.57
CA SER A 80 -2.36 3.06 0.55
C SER A 80 -2.09 4.55 0.54
N THR A 81 -0.82 4.93 0.40
CA THR A 81 -0.43 6.33 0.18
C THR A 81 -0.04 6.53 -1.26
N HIS A 82 -0.30 7.72 -1.79
CA HIS A 82 -0.16 7.98 -3.20
C HIS A 82 0.72 9.18 -3.54
N GLY A 83 1.35 9.08 -4.71
CA GLY A 83 2.04 10.16 -5.36
C GLY A 83 1.13 10.90 -6.34
N PHE A 84 1.71 11.38 -7.45
CA PHE A 84 0.92 12.07 -8.47
C PHE A 84 -0.06 11.11 -9.19
N SER A 85 -1.23 11.58 -9.60
CA SER A 85 -1.76 12.95 -9.44
C SER A 85 -2.59 13.16 -8.16
N SER A 86 -2.74 12.16 -7.28
CA SER A 86 -3.70 12.24 -6.17
C SER A 86 -3.14 12.86 -4.88
N ASN A 87 -1.89 12.56 -4.51
CA ASN A 87 -1.29 12.92 -3.22
C ASN A 87 -2.18 12.56 -2.02
N ALA A 88 -2.97 11.49 -2.15
CA ALA A 88 -3.96 11.11 -1.15
C ALA A 88 -3.50 9.90 -0.32
N ILE A 89 -4.17 9.71 0.80
CA ILE A 89 -4.18 8.45 1.55
C ILE A 89 -5.54 7.81 1.33
N ASN A 90 -5.59 6.57 0.87
CA ASN A 90 -6.83 5.85 0.61
C ASN A 90 -6.95 4.63 1.52
N LEU A 91 -8.16 4.40 2.04
CA LEU A 91 -8.55 3.19 2.76
C LEU A 91 -9.42 2.33 1.85
N TRP A 92 -9.11 1.04 1.78
CA TRP A 92 -9.80 0.08 0.91
C TRP A 92 -10.35 -1.08 1.73
N SER A 93 -11.56 -1.52 1.41
CA SER A 93 -12.10 -2.77 1.93
C SER A 93 -11.41 -3.97 1.29
N TYR A 94 -11.20 -5.04 2.03
CA TYR A 94 -10.70 -6.31 1.52
C TYR A 94 -11.71 -7.43 1.84
N PRO A 95 -12.03 -8.35 0.90
CA PRO A 95 -11.42 -8.58 -0.42
C PRO A 95 -12.06 -7.82 -1.59
N LYS A 96 -13.12 -7.03 -1.34
CA LYS A 96 -13.85 -6.33 -2.41
C LYS A 96 -12.98 -5.30 -3.14
N MET A 97 -12.07 -4.64 -2.43
CA MET A 97 -11.24 -3.53 -2.92
C MET A 97 -12.07 -2.31 -3.32
N GLU A 98 -13.13 -2.04 -2.57
CA GLU A 98 -13.88 -0.78 -2.67
C GLU A 98 -13.16 0.28 -1.84
N LYS A 99 -13.07 1.50 -2.39
CA LYS A 99 -12.47 2.62 -1.66
C LYS A 99 -13.47 3.12 -0.61
N LEU A 100 -13.11 2.98 0.65
CA LEU A 100 -13.93 3.39 1.79
C LEU A 100 -13.76 4.87 2.09
N VAL A 101 -12.50 5.33 2.15
CA VAL A 101 -12.13 6.69 2.51
C VAL A 101 -10.99 7.19 1.63
N SER A 102 -11.00 8.49 1.33
CA SER A 102 -9.89 9.19 0.69
C SER A 102 -9.56 10.45 1.47
N LEU A 103 -8.44 10.43 2.19
CA LEU A 103 -7.91 11.56 2.94
C LEU A 103 -7.03 12.39 2.00
N LYS A 104 -7.43 13.66 1.81
CA LYS A 104 -6.74 14.63 0.97
C LYS A 104 -6.26 15.79 1.84
N GLY A 105 -5.09 16.33 1.53
CA GLY A 105 -4.52 17.46 2.27
C GLY A 105 -3.05 17.69 1.91
N HIS A 106 -2.33 16.62 1.57
CA HIS A 106 -0.97 16.74 1.05
C HIS A 106 -0.95 17.42 -0.30
N THR A 107 -0.10 18.44 -0.42
CA THR A 107 0.17 19.14 -1.68
C THR A 107 1.29 18.47 -2.50
N SER A 108 1.91 17.43 -1.95
CA SER A 108 3.02 16.68 -2.52
C SER A 108 2.83 15.18 -2.31
N ARG A 109 3.63 14.35 -2.98
CA ARG A 109 3.55 12.89 -2.89
C ARG A 109 3.68 12.41 -1.44
N VAL A 110 2.78 11.53 -1.02
CA VAL A 110 2.78 10.93 0.32
C VAL A 110 3.73 9.74 0.34
N VAL A 111 5.03 10.03 0.49
CA VAL A 111 6.12 9.05 0.33
C VAL A 111 6.48 8.31 1.62
N TYR A 112 6.10 8.83 2.79
CA TYR A 112 6.37 8.21 4.09
C TYR A 112 5.05 7.88 4.79
N MET A 113 5.03 6.76 5.49
CA MET A 113 3.90 6.31 6.30
C MET A 113 4.45 5.57 7.52
N VAL A 114 3.91 5.91 8.70
CA VAL A 114 4.18 5.20 9.96
C VAL A 114 2.84 4.86 10.58
N ILE A 115 2.71 3.63 11.08
CA ILE A 115 1.49 3.13 11.68
C ILE A 115 1.80 2.65 13.09
N LYS A 116 0.98 3.11 14.04
CA LYS A 116 1.01 2.67 15.43
C LYS A 116 0.31 1.30 15.53
N MET A 117 0.87 0.39 16.34
CA MET A 117 0.40 -1.00 16.44
C MET A 117 -0.95 -1.20 17.14
N GLU A 118 -1.51 -0.21 17.82
CA GLU A 118 -2.59 -0.45 18.78
C GLU A 118 -3.98 -0.03 18.30
N ASP A 119 -4.09 1.02 17.49
CA ASP A 119 -5.33 1.50 16.88
C ASP A 119 -4.94 2.54 15.84
N ILE A 120 -5.74 2.73 14.79
CA ILE A 120 -5.45 3.63 13.66
C ILE A 120 -5.16 5.05 14.16
N ILE A 121 -3.88 5.36 14.33
CA ILE A 121 -3.34 6.71 14.30
C ILE A 121 -2.30 6.71 13.17
N LEU A 122 -2.71 7.26 12.03
CA LEU A 122 -1.80 7.65 10.96
C LEU A 122 -0.92 8.79 11.50
N LEU A 123 0.32 8.47 11.89
CA LEU A 123 1.32 9.49 12.20
C LEU A 123 2.05 9.84 10.89
N GLU A 124 1.67 10.97 10.33
CA GLU A 124 2.40 11.59 9.24
C GLU A 124 3.75 12.10 9.77
N LEU A 125 4.87 11.59 9.23
CA LEU A 125 6.17 12.19 9.50
C LEU A 125 6.27 13.49 8.69
N PHE A 126 6.14 14.60 9.41
CA PHE A 126 6.24 15.98 8.92
C PHE A 126 7.49 16.20 8.06
N THR A 127 7.28 16.53 6.79
CA THR A 127 8.18 17.43 6.07
C THR A 127 7.46 18.73 5.76
N ARG A 128 7.49 19.61 6.77
CA ARG A 128 7.33 21.08 6.66
C ARG A 128 5.94 21.58 6.24
N TRP A 129 5.03 21.67 7.22
CA TRP A 129 3.79 22.44 7.11
C TRP A 129 3.88 23.71 7.95
N ARG A 130 4.07 24.86 7.31
CA ARG A 130 3.92 26.18 7.93
C ARG A 130 2.49 26.64 7.61
N LYS A 131 1.68 26.72 8.68
CA LYS A 131 0.45 27.51 8.88
C LYS A 131 -0.83 27.10 8.12
N ASN A 132 -1.86 26.84 8.93
CA ASN A 132 -3.30 27.01 8.69
C ASN A 132 -4.14 25.79 8.26
N CYS A 133 -4.27 24.79 9.14
CA CYS A 133 -5.39 23.85 9.08
C CYS A 133 -5.89 23.57 10.49
N ASN A 134 -6.97 24.27 10.86
CA ASN A 134 -7.84 23.91 11.97
C ASN A 134 -8.72 22.75 11.49
N TRP A 135 -8.44 21.53 11.94
CA TRP A 135 -9.38 20.41 11.83
C TRP A 135 -9.56 19.81 13.22
N PHE A 136 -10.31 20.53 14.06
CA PHE A 136 -11.24 20.03 15.09
C PHE A 136 -12.09 21.24 15.51
N GLY A 137 -13.31 21.30 14.97
CA GLY A 137 -14.35 22.29 15.24
C GLY A 137 -15.67 21.75 14.73
#